data_AF-A0A1Q4UXZ1-F1
#
_entry.id   AF-A0A1Q4UXZ1-F1
#
_cell.length_a   1.000
_cell.length_b   1.000
_cell.length_c   1.000
_cell.angle_alpha   90.00
_cell.angle_beta   90.00
_cell.angle_gamma   90.00
#
_symmetry.space_group_name_H-M   'P 1'
#
loop_
_entity.id
_entity.type
_entity.pdbx_description
1 polymer ?
#
loop_
_entity_poly.entity_id
_entity_poly.type
_entity_poly.pdbx_seq_one_letter_code
_entity_poly.pdbx_strand_id
1 'polypeptide(L)'
;MLNVTRETKGTLTVKGGGRVLAWHNDKERGVLSVAIPGDRVKLTPDEARVLAAWLIDAAKAVEVPDRSPLRAARLAEGVSRW
;
A
#
# COMPACT_ATOMS: atom_id res chain seq x y z
N MET A 1 -29.37 7.95 25.76
CA MET A 1 -29.16 8.82 24.58
C MET A 1 -28.43 7.99 23.52
N LEU A 2 -29.05 7.72 22.37
CA LEU A 2 -28.50 6.84 21.34
C LEU A 2 -27.71 7.69 20.34
N ASN A 3 -26.39 7.48 20.24
CA ASN A 3 -25.53 8.27 19.36
C ASN A 3 -25.21 7.44 18.10
N VAL A 4 -25.82 7.81 16.96
CA VAL A 4 -25.63 7.14 15.68
C VAL A 4 -24.43 7.76 14.96
N THR A 5 -23.44 6.95 14.60
CA THR A 5 -22.26 7.38 13.85
C THR A 5 -22.23 6.77 12.46
N ARG A 6 -22.01 7.60 11.44
CA ARG A 6 -21.69 7.10 10.10
C ARG A 6 -20.20 6.78 10.03
N GLU A 7 -19.87 5.59 9.58
CA GLU A 7 -18.51 5.11 9.35
C GLU A 7 -18.39 4.61 7.92
N THR A 8 -17.30 4.99 7.25
CA THR A 8 -16.91 4.43 5.95
C THR A 8 -15.62 3.66 6.13
N LYS A 9 -15.56 2.44 5.59
CA LYS A 9 -14.43 1.51 5.76
C LYS A 9 -14.03 0.83 4.46
N GLY A 10 -12.73 0.84 4.18
CA GLY A 10 -12.07 0.01 3.17
C GLY A 10 -11.33 -1.16 3.82
N THR A 11 -11.36 -2.32 3.16
CA THR A 11 -10.60 -3.51 3.56
C THR A 11 -9.80 -4.01 2.36
N LEU A 12 -8.50 -4.22 2.53
CA LEU A 12 -7.64 -4.92 1.58
C LEU A 12 -7.17 -6.23 2.22
N THR A 13 -7.48 -7.35 1.58
CA THR A 13 -6.97 -8.68 1.94
C THR A 13 -5.80 -9.02 1.04
N VAL A 14 -4.63 -9.26 1.62
CA VAL A 14 -3.40 -9.55 0.88
C VAL A 14 -3.24 -11.07 0.69
N LYS A 15 -2.57 -11.50 -0.40
CA LYS A 15 -2.40 -12.93 -0.75
C LYS A 15 -1.81 -13.80 0.38
N GLY A 16 -1.02 -13.22 1.29
CA GLY A 16 -0.45 -13.91 2.45
C GLY A 16 -1.36 -14.00 3.68
N GLY A 17 -2.65 -13.66 3.56
CA GLY A 17 -3.61 -13.69 4.69
C GLY A 17 -3.60 -12.45 5.58
N GLY A 18 -2.70 -11.48 5.33
CA GLY A 18 -2.72 -10.17 5.98
C GLY A 18 -3.94 -9.34 5.59
N ARG A 19 -4.37 -8.44 6.48
CA ARG A 19 -5.48 -7.52 6.24
C ARG A 19 -5.08 -6.09 6.57
N VAL A 20 -5.29 -5.18 5.64
CA VAL A 20 -5.17 -3.73 5.86
C VAL A 20 -6.58 -3.15 5.92
N LEU A 21 -6.83 -2.31 6.92
CA LEU A 21 -8.09 -1.65 7.16
C LEU A 21 -7.88 -0.14 7.13
N ALA A 22 -8.73 0.59 6.42
CA ALA A 22 -8.77 2.04 6.48
C ALA A 22 -10.20 2.49 6.77
N TRP A 23 -10.40 3.46 7.67
CA TRP A 23 -11.73 3.96 7.98
C TRP A 23 -11.70 5.40 8.51
N HIS A 24 -12.84 6.07 8.38
CA HIS A 24 -13.12 7.36 9.00
C HIS A 24 -14.58 7.38 9.46
N ASN A 25 -14.89 8.19 10.47
CA ASN A 25 -16.25 8.33 11.00
C ASN A 25 -16.52 9.77 11.46
N ASP A 26 -17.80 10.06 11.71
CA ASP A 26 -18.22 11.41 12.13
C ASP A 26 -17.79 11.78 13.56
N LYS A 27 -17.33 10.82 14.37
CA LYS A 27 -16.84 11.06 15.74
C LYS A 27 -15.42 11.63 15.76
N GLU A 28 -14.57 11.19 14.84
CA GLU A 28 -13.19 11.65 14.69
C GLU A 28 -13.05 12.43 13.37
N ARG A 29 -13.75 13.57 13.29
CA ARG A 29 -13.66 14.43 12.10
C ARG A 29 -12.23 14.89 11.86
N GLY A 30 -11.79 14.77 10.61
CA GLY A 30 -10.43 15.16 10.20
C GLY A 30 -9.38 14.09 10.45
N VAL A 31 -9.76 12.87 10.84
CA VAL A 31 -8.82 11.76 11.02
C VAL A 31 -9.19 10.59 10.12
N LEU A 32 -8.18 10.02 9.47
CA LEU A 32 -8.26 8.75 8.78
C LEU A 32 -7.45 7.72 9.56
N SER A 33 -8.12 6.65 10.04
CA SER A 33 -7.45 5.54 10.72
C SER A 33 -7.03 4.49 9.70
N VAL A 34 -5.78 4.03 9.79
CA VAL A 34 -5.27 2.88 9.03
C VAL A 34 -4.74 1.84 10.02
N ALA A 35 -5.16 0.58 9.85
CA ALA A 35 -4.63 -0.55 10.61
C ALA A 35 -4.00 -1.57 9.67
N ILE A 36 -2.80 -1.98 10.02
CA ILE A 36 -1.97 -2.98 9.34
C ILE A 36 -1.73 -4.10 10.39
N PRO A 37 -1.44 -5.36 10.02
CA PRO A 37 -1.21 -6.38 11.04
C PRO A 37 -0.10 -5.97 12.03
N GLY A 38 -0.46 -5.88 13.32
CA GLY A 38 0.45 -5.48 14.39
C GLY A 38 0.60 -3.98 14.62
N ASP A 39 -0.03 -3.11 13.80
CA ASP A 39 0.09 -1.66 13.95
C ASP A 39 -1.20 -0.91 13.56
N ARG A 40 -1.39 0.26 14.16
CA ARG A 40 -2.50 1.16 13.85
C ARG A 40 -2.04 2.60 13.96
N VAL A 41 -2.28 3.35 12.90
CA VAL A 41 -1.94 4.77 12.82
C VAL A 41 -3.18 5.62 12.55
N LYS A 42 -3.19 6.82 13.10
CA LYS A 42 -4.16 7.88 12.81
C LYS A 42 -3.44 8.94 11.99
N LEU A 43 -4.01 9.29 10.85
CA LEU A 43 -3.46 10.27 9.93
C LEU A 43 -4.42 11.44 9.77
N THR A 44 -3.88 12.64 9.63
CA THR A 44 -4.61 13.77 9.07
C THR A 44 -4.90 13.52 7.58
N PRO A 45 -5.82 14.28 6.95
CA PRO A 45 -6.15 14.09 5.54
C PRO A 45 -4.95 14.38 4.64
N ASP A 46 -4.08 15.32 5.01
CA ASP A 46 -2.89 15.67 4.23
C ASP A 46 -1.82 14.57 4.31
N GLU A 47 -1.54 14.05 5.51
CA GLU A 47 -0.61 12.92 5.68
C GLU A 47 -1.11 11.67 4.94
N ALA A 48 -2.42 11.40 4.96
CA ALA A 48 -3.01 10.29 4.22
C ALA A 48 -2.84 10.45 2.70
N ARG A 49 -2.99 11.66 2.16
CA ARG A 49 -2.76 11.94 0.73
C ARG A 49 -1.30 11.75 0.34
N VAL A 50 -0.37 12.23 1.17
CA VAL A 50 1.08 12.06 0.96
C VAL A 50 1.45 10.59 0.94
N LEU A 51 0.96 9.80 1.91
CA LEU A 51 1.17 8.36 1.95
C LEU A 51 0.59 7.66 0.71
N ALA A 52 -0.63 8.02 0.31
CA ALA A 52 -1.27 7.44 -0.87
C ALA A 52 -0.49 7.73 -2.16
N ALA A 53 0.01 8.97 -2.34
CA ALA A 53 0.84 9.34 -3.47
C ALA A 53 2.13 8.51 -3.52
N TRP A 54 2.81 8.36 -2.37
CA TRP A 54 4.01 7.53 -2.28
C TRP A 54 3.73 6.07 -2.64
N LEU A 55 2.63 5.48 -2.14
CA LEU A 55 2.26 4.09 -2.45
C LEU A 55 2.02 3.87 -3.94
N ILE A 56 1.39 4.83 -4.61
CA ILE A 56 1.15 4.77 -6.06
C ILE A 56 2.48 4.78 -6.82
N ASP A 57 3.41 5.66 -6.45
CA ASP A 57 4.71 5.74 -7.11
C ASP A 57 5.61 4.54 -6.81
N ALA A 58 5.57 4.03 -5.57
CA ALA A 58 6.26 2.81 -5.18
C ALA A 58 5.74 1.59 -5.98
N ALA A 59 4.43 1.49 -6.19
CA ALA A 59 3.84 0.42 -7.01
C ALA A 59 4.39 0.46 -8.45
N LYS A 60 4.45 1.64 -9.07
CA LYS A 60 5.04 1.81 -10.41
C LYS A 60 6.51 1.40 -10.44
N ALA A 61 7.29 1.77 -9.43
CA ALA A 61 8.71 1.43 -9.36
C ALA A 61 8.95 -0.08 -9.26
N VAL A 62 8.09 -0.81 -8.54
CA VAL A 62 8.18 -2.27 -8.39
C VAL A 62 7.65 -3.02 -9.62
N GLU A 63 6.68 -2.45 -10.35
CA GLU A 63 6.17 -3.02 -11.60
C GLU A 63 7.19 -2.99 -12.73
N VAL A 64 8.15 -2.05 -12.72
CA VAL A 64 9.22 -2.01 -13.73
C VAL A 64 10.14 -3.21 -13.47
N PRO A 65 10.16 -4.24 -14.34
CA PRO A 65 11.03 -5.37 -14.14
C PRO A 65 12.48 -4.92 -14.19
N ASP A 66 13.30 -5.54 -13.35
CA ASP A 66 14.74 -5.33 -13.22
C ASP A 66 15.43 -5.36 -14.60
N ARG A 67 15.54 -4.18 -15.24
CA ARG A 67 16.27 -3.98 -16.51
C ARG A 67 17.76 -3.88 -16.21
N SER A 68 18.30 -4.74 -15.36
CA SER A 68 19.73 -4.76 -15.09
C SER A 68 20.45 -5.33 -16.32
N PRO A 69 21.21 -4.52 -17.08
CA PRO A 69 21.89 -4.99 -18.30
C PRO A 69 22.88 -6.11 -18.00
N LEU A 70 23.37 -6.20 -16.76
CA LEU A 70 24.27 -7.24 -16.26
C LEU A 70 23.61 -8.64 -16.23
N ARG A 71 22.29 -8.72 -16.02
CA ARG A 71 21.56 -9.99 -15.99
C ARG A 71 21.21 -10.47 -17.41
N ALA A 72 20.95 -9.53 -18.32
CA ALA A 72 20.74 -9.80 -19.74
C ALA A 72 22.03 -10.32 -20.41
N ALA A 73 23.19 -9.73 -20.10
CA ALA A 73 24.49 -10.20 -20.60
C ALA A 73 24.83 -11.63 -20.14
N ARG A 74 24.54 -11.96 -18.87
CA ARG A 74 24.81 -13.30 -18.31
C ARG A 74 23.92 -14.40 -18.91
N LEU A 75 22.71 -14.06 -19.34
CA LEU A 75 21.83 -14.97 -20.08
C LEU A 75 22.29 -15.14 -21.54
N ALA A 76 22.80 -14.08 -22.17
CA ALA A 76 23.35 -14.16 -23.53
C ALA A 76 24.64 -15.00 -23.60
N GLU A 77 25.55 -14.88 -22.62
CA GLU A 77 26.77 -15.69 -22.56
C GLU A 77 26.52 -17.18 -22.27
N GLY A 78 25.41 -17.50 -21.60
CA GLY A 78 25.01 -18.90 -21.33
C GLY A 78 24.48 -19.64 -22.56
N VAL A 79 24.06 -18.92 -23.61
CA VAL A 79 23.47 -19.49 -24.84
C VAL A 79 24.54 -19.69 -25.93
N SER A 80 25.67 -18.98 -25.89
CA SER A 80 26.77 -19.11 -26.88
C SER A 80 27.72 -20.31 -26.67
N ARG A 81 27.37 -21.26 -25.80
CA ARG A 81 28.15 -22.51 -25.60
C ARG A 81 27.32 -23.75 -25.91
N TRP A 82 26.79 -23.83 -27.13
CA TRP A 82 26.35 -25.08 -27.78
C TRP A 82 26.64 -24.98 -29.27
#